data_AF-A0A3M0KVJ8-F1
#
_entry.id   AF-A0A3M0KVJ8-F1
#
_cell.length_a   1.000
_cell.length_b   1.000
_cell.length_c   1.000
_cell.angle_alpha   90.00
_cell.angle_beta   90.00
_cell.angle_gamma   90.00
#
_symmetry.space_group_name_H-M   'P 1'
#
loop_
_entity.id
_entity.type
_entity.pdbx_description
1 polymer ?
#
loop_
_entity_poly.entity_id
_entity_poly.type
_entity_poly.pdbx_seq_one_letter_code
_entity_poly.pdbx_strand_id
1 'polypeptide(L)'
;MKVSPIICQWYVASLLSPVRVAAEKAIIHHYMDDVLVCAPTDDVLSHALDLTINALVVAGFELQEDKVQRMPPWRYLGLEIGKRTIVPQKLEIKAKIQTLADVHQLCGALN
;
A
#
# COMPACT_ATOMS: atom_id res chain seq x y z
N MET A 1 6.41 4.97 19.72
CA MET A 1 7.47 3.95 19.71
C MET A 1 8.08 3.91 18.32
N LYS A 2 9.41 3.91 18.17
CA LYS A 2 10.05 3.71 16.85
C LYS A 2 10.04 2.21 16.56
N VAL A 3 9.02 1.73 15.87
CA VAL A 3 9.03 0.38 15.31
C VAL A 3 10.04 0.39 14.17
N SER A 4 11.02 -0.51 14.19
CA SER A 4 12.02 -0.58 13.11
C SER A 4 11.30 -0.95 11.81
N PRO A 5 11.38 -0.13 10.75
CA PRO A 5 10.81 -0.42 9.44
C PRO A 5 11.14 -1.83 8.95
N ILE A 6 12.36 -2.27 9.19
CA ILE A 6 12.87 -3.58 8.77
C ILE A 6 12.15 -4.72 9.50
N ILE A 7 11.94 -4.57 10.82
CA ILE A 7 11.27 -5.60 11.63
C ILE A 7 9.80 -5.70 11.22
N CYS A 8 9.11 -4.57 11.05
CA CYS A 8 7.72 -4.54 10.60
C CYS A 8 7.59 -5.16 9.20
N GLN A 9 8.46 -4.75 8.28
CA GLN A 9 8.50 -5.26 6.91
C GLN A 9 8.66 -6.78 6.88
N TRP A 10 9.63 -7.30 7.63
CA TRP A 10 9.89 -8.73 7.72
C TRP A 10 8.72 -9.49 8.34
N TYR A 11 8.21 -9.01 9.48
CA TYR A 11 7.14 -9.69 10.23
C TYR A 11 5.85 -9.79 9.41
N VAL A 12 5.40 -8.68 8.81
CA VAL A 12 4.20 -8.68 7.96
C VAL A 12 4.44 -9.50 6.68
N ALA A 13 5.65 -9.45 6.10
CA ALA A 13 5.97 -10.30 4.95
C ALA A 13 5.88 -11.80 5.27
N SER A 14 6.36 -12.21 6.45
CA SER A 14 6.23 -13.59 6.96
C SER A 14 4.78 -13.98 7.18
N LEU A 15 3.97 -13.10 7.76
CA LEU A 15 2.54 -13.31 7.99
C LEU A 15 1.75 -13.49 6.68
N LEU A 16 2.08 -12.71 5.66
CA LEU A 16 1.41 -12.77 4.35
C LEU A 16 1.94 -13.91 3.46
N SER A 17 3.03 -14.58 3.84
CA SER A 17 3.61 -15.64 3.01
C SER A 17 2.66 -16.83 2.80
N PRO A 18 1.97 -17.37 3.82
CA PRO A 18 0.95 -18.40 3.61
C PRO A 18 -0.23 -17.92 2.77
N VAL A 19 -0.63 -16.65 2.92
CA VAL A 19 -1.73 -16.06 2.13
C VAL A 19 -1.37 -16.01 0.64
N ARG A 20 -0.14 -15.63 0.30
CA ARG A 20 0.35 -15.65 -1.10
C ARG A 20 0.32 -17.04 -1.72
N VAL A 21 0.56 -18.09 -0.92
CA VAL A 21 0.46 -19.48 -1.39
C VAL A 21 -1.00 -19.88 -1.60
N ALA A 22 -1.88 -19.54 -0.64
CA ALA A 22 -3.30 -19.87 -0.73
C ALA A 22 -4.02 -19.13 -1.88
N ALA A 23 -3.62 -17.88 -2.14
CA ALA A 23 -4.15 -17.03 -3.18
C ALA A 23 -3.15 -16.89 -4.35
N GLU A 24 -2.68 -18.02 -4.90
CA GLU A 24 -1.61 -18.06 -5.93
C GLU A 24 -1.86 -17.17 -7.16
N LYS A 25 -3.14 -16.92 -7.48
CA LYS A 25 -3.58 -16.12 -8.63
C LYS A 25 -3.64 -14.62 -8.33
N ALA A 26 -3.56 -14.25 -7.05
CA ALA A 26 -3.53 -12.88 -6.61
C ALA A 26 -2.09 -12.40 -6.42
N ILE A 27 -1.89 -11.11 -6.64
CA ILE A 27 -0.66 -10.41 -6.37
C ILE A 27 -0.87 -9.63 -5.06
N ILE A 28 -0.07 -9.97 -4.04
CA ILE A 28 -0.10 -9.30 -2.73
C ILE A 28 1.25 -8.62 -2.49
N HIS A 29 1.28 -7.31 -2.75
CA HIS A 29 2.43 -6.45 -2.50
C HIS A 29 2.31 -5.77 -1.14
N HIS A 30 3.41 -5.76 -0.40
CA HIS A 30 3.49 -5.12 0.91
C HIS A 30 4.71 -4.23 0.96
N TYR A 31 4.51 -2.96 1.32
CA TYR A 31 5.57 -2.00 1.54
C TYR A 31 5.23 -1.16 2.77
N MET A 32 6.07 -1.26 3.79
CA MET A 32 5.94 -0.55 5.06
C MET A 32 4.60 -0.81 5.76
N ASP A 33 3.68 0.14 5.68
CA ASP A 33 2.34 0.09 6.25
C ASP A 33 1.24 -0.11 5.19
N ASP A 34 1.60 -0.10 3.90
CA ASP A 34 0.68 -0.29 2.79
C ASP A 34 0.69 -1.74 2.27
N VAL A 35 -0.51 -2.28 2.04
CA VAL A 35 -0.72 -3.58 1.37
C VAL A 35 -1.61 -3.37 0.15
N LEU A 36 -1.14 -3.82 -1.02
CA LEU A 36 -1.89 -3.85 -2.27
C LEU A 36 -2.23 -5.30 -2.63
N VAL A 37 -3.52 -5.56 -2.87
CA VAL A 37 -4.03 -6.86 -3.33
C VAL A 37 -4.64 -6.68 -4.72
N CYS A 38 -4.13 -7.41 -5.70
CA CYS A 38 -4.63 -7.41 -7.08
C CYS A 38 -4.95 -8.84 -7.51
N ALA A 39 -5.94 -9.03 -8.37
CA ALA A 39 -6.26 -10.34 -8.92
C ALA A 39 -6.90 -10.22 -10.31
N PRO A 40 -6.88 -11.29 -11.13
CA PRO A 40 -7.45 -11.27 -12.49
C PRO A 40 -8.98 -11.23 -12.51
N THR A 41 -9.66 -11.63 -11.43
CA THR A 41 -11.12 -11.62 -11.31
C THR A 41 -11.55 -11.15 -9.94
N ASP A 42 -12.78 -10.61 -9.84
CA ASP A 42 -13.34 -10.09 -8.59
C ASP A 42 -13.50 -11.17 -7.51
N ASP A 43 -13.84 -12.41 -7.89
CA ASP A 43 -13.95 -13.53 -6.93
C ASP A 43 -12.60 -13.86 -6.29
N VAL A 44 -11.54 -13.91 -7.10
CA VAL A 44 -10.17 -14.15 -6.61
C VAL A 44 -9.70 -12.96 -5.78
N LEU A 45 -10.06 -11.73 -6.19
CA LEU A 45 -9.74 -10.52 -5.44
C LEU A 45 -10.39 -10.53 -4.05
N SER A 46 -11.69 -10.79 -3.99
CA SER A 46 -12.45 -10.82 -2.74
C SER A 46 -11.88 -11.88 -1.80
N HIS A 47 -11.63 -13.08 -2.32
CA HIS A 47 -11.06 -14.17 -1.52
C HIS A 47 -9.66 -13.83 -0.98
N ALA A 48 -8.76 -13.32 -1.83
CA ALA A 48 -7.41 -12.94 -1.44
C ALA A 48 -7.41 -11.79 -0.43
N LEU A 49 -8.31 -10.80 -0.61
CA LEU A 49 -8.46 -9.68 0.30
C LEU A 49 -8.95 -10.15 1.67
N ASP A 50 -9.94 -11.03 1.74
CA ASP A 50 -10.47 -11.57 2.99
C ASP A 50 -9.39 -12.37 3.75
N LEU A 51 -8.62 -13.21 3.06
CA LEU A 51 -7.50 -13.94 3.68
C LEU A 51 -6.42 -12.97 4.20
N THR A 52 -6.10 -11.93 3.44
CA THR A 52 -5.10 -10.91 3.82
C THR A 52 -5.54 -10.16 5.06
N ILE A 53 -6.79 -9.66 5.07
CA ILE A 53 -7.39 -8.96 6.21
C ILE A 53 -7.41 -9.88 7.43
N ASN A 54 -7.88 -11.13 7.28
CA ASN A 54 -7.97 -12.07 8.38
C ASN A 54 -6.60 -12.36 9.00
N ALA A 55 -5.57 -12.60 8.18
CA ALA A 55 -4.21 -12.84 8.67
C ALA A 55 -3.69 -11.66 9.50
N LEU A 56 -3.87 -10.42 9.01
CA LEU A 56 -3.46 -9.20 9.71
C LEU A 56 -4.20 -9.01 11.03
N VAL A 57 -5.53 -9.15 11.02
CA VAL A 57 -6.37 -8.96 12.22
C VAL A 57 -6.07 -10.02 13.28
N VAL A 58 -5.92 -11.29 12.89
CA VAL A 58 -5.56 -12.38 13.82
C VAL A 58 -4.19 -12.16 14.45
N ALA A 59 -3.26 -11.55 13.72
CA ALA A 59 -1.95 -11.16 14.25
C ALA A 59 -1.98 -9.88 15.12
N GLY A 60 -3.15 -9.28 15.32
CA GLY A 60 -3.34 -8.10 16.16
C GLY A 60 -3.09 -6.77 15.48
N PHE A 61 -3.01 -6.72 14.14
CA PHE A 61 -2.98 -5.46 13.41
C PHE A 61 -4.37 -4.84 13.33
N GLU A 62 -4.45 -3.53 13.55
CA GLU A 62 -5.65 -2.74 13.36
C GLU A 62 -5.65 -2.13 11.96
N LEU A 63 -6.67 -2.46 11.17
CA LEU A 63 -6.89 -1.86 9.87
C LEU A 63 -7.65 -0.56 10.04
N GLN A 64 -7.12 0.52 9.47
CA GLN A 64 -7.86 1.78 9.39
C GLN A 64 -8.92 1.64 8.29
N GLU A 65 -10.16 1.33 8.68
CA GLU A 65 -11.25 1.05 7.75
C GLU A 65 -11.47 2.18 6.74
N ASP A 66 -11.27 3.43 7.17
CA ASP A 66 -11.36 4.64 6.34
C ASP A 66 -10.27 4.70 5.26
N LYS A 67 -9.17 3.95 5.41
CA LYS A 67 -8.08 3.84 4.44
C LYS A 67 -8.17 2.62 3.54
N VAL A 68 -9.14 1.73 3.73
CA VAL A 68 -9.32 0.56 2.86
C VAL A 68 -9.95 0.99 1.54
N GLN A 69 -9.14 0.97 0.47
CA GLN A 69 -9.55 1.41 -0.86
C GLN A 69 -10.05 0.22 -1.70
N ARG A 70 -11.37 0.06 -1.82
CA ARG A 70 -11.99 -1.03 -2.60
C ARG A 70 -12.32 -0.66 -4.04
N MET A 71 -12.49 0.62 -4.34
CA MET A 71 -12.85 1.12 -5.67
C MET A 71 -11.79 2.07 -6.23
N PRO A 72 -11.62 2.14 -7.56
CA PRO A 72 -10.72 3.11 -8.16
C PRO A 72 -11.25 4.55 -8.00
N PRO A 73 -10.37 5.56 -8.01
CA PRO A 73 -8.91 5.43 -8.13
C PRO A 73 -8.26 4.96 -6.82
N TRP A 74 -7.34 3.98 -6.90
CA TRP A 74 -6.58 3.49 -5.75
C TRP A 74 -5.28 4.26 -5.60
N ARG A 75 -4.91 4.61 -4.38
CA ARG A 75 -3.64 5.25 -4.05
C ARG A 75 -2.69 4.25 -3.43
N TYR A 76 -1.49 4.13 -3.99
CA TYR A 76 -0.44 3.24 -3.49
C TYR A 76 0.93 3.81 -3.86
N LEU A 77 1.82 4.01 -2.87
CA LEU A 77 3.20 4.49 -3.05
C LEU A 77 3.33 5.75 -3.93
N GLY A 78 2.50 6.76 -3.71
CA GLY A 78 2.53 8.01 -4.49
C GLY A 78 1.93 7.88 -5.89
N LEU A 79 1.36 6.73 -6.25
CA LEU A 79 0.66 6.50 -7.52
C LEU A 79 -0.86 6.57 -7.32
N GLU A 80 -1.55 6.96 -8.38
CA GLU A 80 -2.99 6.81 -8.55
C GLU A 80 -3.24 5.75 -9.64
N ILE A 81 -3.84 4.64 -9.23
CA ILE A 81 -4.12 3.48 -10.06
C ILE A 81 -5.60 3.54 -10.44
N GLY A 82 -5.87 3.64 -11.73
CA GLY A 82 -7.19 3.47 -12.32
C GLY A 82 -7.36 2.06 -12.90
N LYS A 83 -8.53 1.80 -13.51
CA LYS A 83 -8.83 0.49 -14.12
C LYS A 83 -7.86 0.10 -15.24
N ARG A 84 -7.29 1.08 -15.94
CA ARG A 84 -6.43 0.90 -17.12
C ARG A 84 -5.24 1.87 -17.16
N THR A 85 -5.03 2.63 -16.09
CA THR A 85 -4.07 3.74 -16.05
C THR A 85 -3.34 3.70 -14.72
N ILE A 86 -2.07 4.07 -14.74
CA ILE A 86 -1.29 4.35 -13.53
C ILE A 86 -0.64 5.69 -13.79
N VAL A 87 -0.92 6.66 -12.93
CA VAL A 87 -0.35 8.01 -13.02
C VAL A 87 0.25 8.40 -11.67
N PRO A 88 1.31 9.24 -11.65
CA PRO A 88 1.75 9.85 -10.41
C PRO A 88 0.62 10.64 -9.75
N GLN A 89 0.57 10.65 -8.42
CA GLN A 89 -0.36 11.51 -7.69
C GLN A 89 -0.08 12.98 -8.04
N LYS A 90 -1.15 13.78 -8.13
CA LYS A 90 -1.06 15.18 -8.52
C LYS A 90 -0.11 15.93 -7.58
N LEU A 91 0.98 16.42 -8.15
CA LEU A 91 2.00 17.17 -7.43
C LEU A 91 1.76 18.67 -7.57
N GLU A 92 1.67 19.38 -6.45
CA GLU A 92 1.74 20.84 -6.44
C GLU A 92 3.19 21.29 -6.21
N ILE A 93 3.87 21.67 -7.28
CA ILE A 93 5.23 22.22 -7.20
C ILE A 93 5.14 23.66 -6.70
N LYS A 94 5.56 23.89 -5.45
CA LYS A 94 5.78 25.25 -4.94
C LYS A 94 7.02 25.84 -5.58
N ALA A 95 6.82 26.74 -6.55
CA ALA A 95 7.91 27.40 -7.27
C ALA A 95 8.75 28.36 -6.39
N LYS A 96 8.20 28.81 -5.26
CA LYS A 96 8.89 29.73 -4.34
C LYS A 96 9.59 28.94 -3.24
N ILE A 97 10.89 28.72 -3.39
CA ILE A 97 11.74 28.04 -2.42
C ILE A 97 12.47 29.11 -1.60
N GLN A 98 12.26 29.16 -0.29
CA GLN A 98 12.92 30.13 0.60
C GLN A 98 13.72 29.46 1.71
N THR A 99 13.40 28.22 2.05
CA THR A 99 13.97 27.49 3.18
C THR A 99 14.49 26.12 2.77
N LEU A 100 15.35 25.54 3.60
CA LEU A 100 15.78 24.14 3.44
C LEU A 100 14.60 23.16 3.53
N ALA A 101 13.55 23.50 4.27
CA ALA A 101 12.34 22.69 4.33
C ALA A 101 11.59 22.70 2.99
N ASP A 102 11.54 23.85 2.29
CA ASP A 102 10.94 23.94 0.95
C ASP A 102 11.73 23.11 -0.07
N VAL A 103 13.07 23.10 0.02
CA VAL A 103 13.92 22.23 -0.80
C VAL A 103 13.63 20.76 -0.53
N HIS A 104 13.55 20.33 0.75
CA HIS A 104 13.21 18.95 1.09
C HIS A 104 11.82 18.56 0.60
N GLN A 105 10.82 19.44 0.74
CA GLN A 105 9.47 19.20 0.23
C GLN A 105 9.50 19.03 -1.29
N LEU A 106 10.22 19.88 -2.01
CA LEU A 106 10.36 19.77 -3.46
C LEU A 106 11.07 18.47 -3.88
N CYS A 107 12.18 18.12 -3.24
CA CYS A 107 12.89 16.87 -3.53
C CYS A 107 12.00 15.65 -3.26
N GLY A 108 11.26 15.64 -2.15
CA GLY A 108 10.31 14.56 -1.84
C GLY A 108 9.15 14.48 -2.83
N ALA A 109 8.77 15.61 -3.43
CA ALA A 109 7.73 15.69 -4.43
C ALA A 109 8.20 15.21 -5.82
N LEU A 110 9.50 15.32 -6.12
CA LEU A 110 10.10 14.90 -7.40
C LEU A 110 10.58 13.43 -7.43
N ASN A 111 10.71 12.79 -6.26
CA ASN A 111 11.11 11.38 -6.12
C ASN A 111 9.92 10.43 -6.37
#